data_AF-A0A7Y3M739-F1
#
_entry.id   AF-A0A7Y3M739-F1
#
_cell.length_a   1.000
_cell.length_b   1.000
_cell.length_c   1.000
_cell.angle_alpha   90.00
_cell.angle_beta   90.00
_cell.angle_gamma   90.00
#
_symmetry.space_group_name_H-M   'P 1'
#
loop_
_entity.id
_entity.type
_entity.pdbx_description
1 polymer ?
#
loop_
_entity_poly.entity_id
_entity_poly.type
_entity_poly.pdbx_seq_one_letter_code
_entity_poly.pdbx_strand_id
1 'polypeptide(L)'
;MEIKETSTYLGPSVYSPYPVLRLALAGLPRRLKPREISGLANRLAALLPELEACWTSCTAQHAPTDEETAASGPIGHFFEHVCIELQNLVGTELRCVRNAGSFRKSAMDVIVPFEEKSVGMAAARLASDLVATAISERDAPDASSEEREQVERRLEEFVKFGVERLLPVQDRALIRTARALDVPVTRLAGRTIQLGHGCF
;
A
#
# COMPACT_ATOMS: atom_id res chain seq x y z
N MET A 1 7.56 -1.65 14.13
CA MET A 1 8.04 -1.00 12.88
C MET A 1 7.52 0.42 12.84
N GLU A 2 8.25 1.38 12.28
CA GLU A 2 7.89 2.81 12.40
C GLU A 2 8.05 3.54 11.06
N ILE A 3 7.10 4.41 10.72
CA ILE A 3 7.18 5.30 9.55
C ILE A 3 7.85 6.61 9.98
N LYS A 4 9.07 6.87 9.49
CA LYS A 4 9.87 8.06 9.85
C LYS A 4 9.55 9.28 9.01
N GLU A 5 9.33 9.08 7.72
CA GLU A 5 9.06 10.16 6.78
C GLU A 5 7.98 9.72 5.78
N THR A 6 7.14 10.67 5.39
CA THR A 6 6.09 10.47 4.40
C THR A 6 6.09 11.59 3.38
N SER A 7 6.25 11.26 2.10
CA SER A 7 6.08 12.21 1.00
C SER A 7 4.91 11.78 0.12
N THR A 8 4.12 12.73 -0.37
CA THR A 8 2.96 12.46 -1.24
C THR A 8 3.22 12.99 -2.65
N TYR A 9 3.00 12.15 -3.65
CA TYR A 9 3.03 12.51 -5.07
C TYR A 9 1.62 12.34 -5.64
N LEU A 10 1.00 13.42 -6.11
CA LEU A 10 -0.41 13.43 -6.56
C LEU A 10 -0.60 13.13 -8.06
N GLY A 11 0.49 12.97 -8.80
CA GLY A 11 0.49 12.75 -10.25
C GLY A 11 1.82 12.19 -10.71
N PRO A 12 2.13 12.29 -12.01
CA PRO A 12 3.36 11.75 -12.56
C PRO A 12 4.59 12.23 -11.79
N SER A 13 5.37 11.26 -11.34
CA SER A 13 6.56 11.47 -10.52
C SER A 13 7.68 10.54 -10.98
N VAL A 14 8.85 10.71 -10.38
CA VAL A 14 9.98 9.79 -10.59
C VAL A 14 9.69 8.36 -10.15
N TYR A 15 8.60 8.10 -9.42
CA TYR A 15 8.23 6.79 -8.89
C TYR A 15 7.12 6.10 -9.67
N SER A 16 6.15 6.86 -10.19
CA SER A 16 4.96 6.33 -10.85
C SER A 16 4.24 7.45 -11.63
N PRO A 17 3.58 7.13 -12.76
CA PRO A 17 2.65 8.05 -13.41
C PRO A 17 1.38 8.30 -12.57
N TYR A 18 1.09 7.43 -11.60
CA TYR A 18 -0.08 7.49 -10.73
C TYR A 18 0.27 8.08 -9.34
N PRO A 19 -0.74 8.53 -8.57
CA PRO A 19 -0.52 9.02 -7.20
C PRO A 19 0.09 7.95 -6.29
N VAL A 20 1.16 8.31 -5.58
CA VAL A 20 1.90 7.41 -4.68
C VAL A 20 2.35 8.10 -3.39
N LEU A 21 2.40 7.32 -2.31
CA LEU A 21 3.07 7.67 -1.06
C LEU A 21 4.49 7.09 -1.10
N ARG A 22 5.48 7.91 -0.75
CA ARG A 22 6.80 7.43 -0.37
C ARG A 22 6.86 7.36 1.15
N LEU A 23 7.19 6.20 1.68
CA LEU A 23 7.24 5.91 3.10
C LEU A 23 8.66 5.47 3.46
N ALA A 24 9.33 6.23 4.33
CA ALA A 24 10.62 5.82 4.89
C ALA A 24 10.38 5.01 6.17
N LEU A 25 10.68 3.71 6.14
CA LEU A 25 10.40 2.78 7.23
C LEU A 25 11.64 2.50 8.08
N ALA A 26 11.49 2.51 9.39
CA ALA A 26 12.52 2.12 10.34
C ALA A 26 12.16 0.80 11.04
N GLY A 27 13.20 0.04 11.41
CA GLY A 27 13.04 -1.24 12.11
C GLY A 27 12.64 -2.41 11.21
N LEU A 28 12.76 -2.27 9.88
CA LEU A 28 12.57 -3.39 8.96
C LEU A 28 13.72 -4.41 9.11
N PRO A 29 13.43 -5.71 9.25
CA PRO A 29 14.46 -6.74 9.17
C PRO A 29 15.06 -6.75 7.76
N ARG A 30 16.31 -6.29 7.64
CA ARG A 30 16.99 -6.08 6.35
C ARG A 30 17.16 -7.34 5.48
N ARG A 31 17.05 -8.55 6.05
CA ARG A 31 17.33 -9.81 5.35
C ARG A 31 16.38 -10.93 5.77
N LEU A 32 15.12 -10.81 5.38
CA LEU A 32 14.21 -11.96 5.39
C LEU A 32 14.39 -12.76 4.10
N LYS A 33 14.48 -14.08 4.23
CA LYS A 33 14.48 -15.03 3.10
C LYS A 33 13.07 -15.12 2.50
N PRO A 34 12.93 -15.50 1.21
CA PRO A 34 11.61 -15.69 0.58
C PRO A 34 10.65 -16.57 1.39
N ARG A 35 11.15 -17.68 1.97
CA ARG A 35 10.35 -18.57 2.83
C ARG A 35 9.81 -17.89 4.09
N GLU A 36 10.55 -16.94 4.65
CA GLU A 36 10.10 -16.18 5.82
C GLU A 36 8.99 -15.21 5.44
N ILE A 37 9.09 -14.55 4.27
CA ILE A 37 8.03 -13.71 3.73
C ILE A 37 6.75 -14.51 3.48
N SER A 38 6.84 -15.70 2.87
CA SER A 38 5.68 -16.59 2.72
C SER A 38 5.06 -16.97 4.07
N GLY A 39 5.90 -17.20 5.09
CA GLY A 39 5.42 -17.44 6.46
C GLY A 39 4.65 -16.26 7.06
N LEU A 40 5.08 -15.02 6.79
CA LEU A 40 4.35 -13.82 7.19
C LEU A 40 3.03 -13.67 6.42
N ALA A 41 3.04 -13.91 5.10
CA ALA A 41 1.84 -13.87 4.27
C ALA A 41 0.77 -14.85 4.78
N ASN A 42 1.17 -16.08 5.10
CA ASN A 42 0.26 -17.10 5.63
C ASN A 42 -0.39 -16.70 6.96
N ARG A 43 0.34 -15.96 7.81
CA ARG A 43 -0.21 -15.46 9.09
C ARG A 43 -1.24 -14.37 8.88
N LEU A 44 -1.04 -13.53 7.87
CA LEU A 44 -1.97 -12.46 7.52
C LEU A 44 -3.13 -12.92 6.63
N ALA A 45 -3.07 -14.10 6.02
CA ALA A 45 -4.07 -14.59 5.07
C ALA A 45 -5.51 -14.63 5.62
N ALA A 46 -5.68 -14.86 6.93
CA ALA A 46 -7.00 -14.82 7.57
C ALA A 46 -7.61 -13.40 7.61
N LEU A 47 -6.76 -12.37 7.68
CA LEU A 47 -7.16 -10.96 7.74
C LEU A 47 -7.19 -10.31 6.36
N LEU A 48 -6.28 -10.75 5.48
CA LEU A 48 -6.02 -10.22 4.15
C LEU A 48 -6.06 -11.38 3.13
N PRO A 49 -7.26 -11.90 2.79
CA PRO A 49 -7.39 -13.12 2.00
C PRO A 49 -6.86 -12.98 0.57
N GLU A 50 -6.95 -11.80 -0.05
CA GLU A 50 -6.46 -11.59 -1.42
C GLU A 50 -4.98 -11.17 -1.46
N LEU A 51 -4.28 -11.14 -0.32
CA LEU A 51 -2.88 -10.74 -0.25
C LEU A 51 -1.97 -11.61 -1.15
N GLU A 52 -2.22 -12.92 -1.19
CA GLU A 52 -1.47 -13.85 -2.05
C GLU A 52 -1.74 -13.60 -3.54
N ALA A 53 -3.00 -13.36 -3.89
CA ALA A 53 -3.39 -13.02 -5.26
C ALA A 53 -2.80 -11.67 -5.70
N CYS A 54 -2.82 -10.67 -4.81
CA CYS A 54 -2.21 -9.35 -5.00
C CYS A 54 -0.69 -9.48 -5.26
N TRP A 55 0.00 -10.24 -4.42
CA TRP A 55 1.44 -10.52 -4.53
C TRP A 55 1.78 -11.24 -5.85
N THR A 56 1.04 -12.29 -6.17
CA THR A 56 1.28 -13.13 -7.37
C THR A 56 0.97 -12.36 -8.65
N SER A 57 -0.13 -11.61 -8.68
CA SER A 57 -0.49 -10.77 -9.82
C SER A 57 0.58 -9.72 -10.08
N CYS A 58 1.12 -9.12 -9.02
CA CYS A 58 2.19 -8.15 -9.16
C CYS A 58 3.50 -8.74 -9.66
N THR A 59 3.95 -9.87 -9.09
CA THR A 59 5.18 -10.53 -9.55
C THR A 59 5.07 -11.01 -11.00
N ALA A 60 3.88 -11.45 -11.44
CA ALA A 60 3.62 -11.82 -12.83
C ALA A 60 3.60 -10.61 -13.78
N GLN A 61 3.06 -9.48 -13.36
CA GLN A 61 3.06 -8.24 -14.14
C GLN A 61 4.42 -7.52 -14.11
N HIS A 62 5.17 -7.68 -13.02
CA HIS A 62 6.38 -6.95 -12.69
C HIS A 62 7.32 -7.83 -11.86
N ALA A 63 8.21 -8.57 -12.52
CA ALA A 63 9.28 -9.27 -11.80
C ALA A 63 10.18 -8.24 -11.08
N PRO A 64 10.45 -8.41 -9.76
CA PRO A 64 11.27 -7.47 -9.02
C PRO A 64 12.69 -7.43 -9.59
N THR A 65 13.25 -6.23 -9.73
CA THR A 65 14.66 -6.07 -10.11
C THR A 65 15.60 -6.36 -8.93
N ASP A 66 16.85 -6.69 -9.21
CA ASP A 66 17.87 -6.90 -8.18
C ASP A 66 18.07 -5.64 -7.31
N GLU A 67 17.94 -4.44 -7.89
CA GLU A 67 18.03 -3.16 -7.18
C GLU A 67 16.83 -2.91 -6.25
N GLU A 68 15.61 -3.29 -6.63
CA GLU A 68 14.42 -3.18 -5.78
C GLU A 68 14.48 -4.15 -4.60
N THR A 69 14.96 -5.37 -4.87
CA THR A 69 15.23 -6.36 -3.83
C THR A 69 16.35 -5.89 -2.89
N ALA A 70 17.31 -5.09 -3.39
CA ALA A 70 18.42 -4.55 -2.59
C ALA A 70 18.08 -3.28 -1.80
N ALA A 71 17.10 -2.47 -2.24
CA ALA A 71 16.67 -1.26 -1.54
C ALA A 71 15.90 -1.62 -0.25
N SER A 72 14.57 -1.71 -0.30
CA SER A 72 13.74 -1.99 0.88
C SER A 72 13.71 -3.46 1.30
N GLY A 73 14.39 -4.33 0.56
CA GLY A 73 14.36 -5.77 0.79
C GLY A 73 13.02 -6.42 0.39
N PRO A 74 12.96 -7.77 0.44
CA PRO A 74 11.71 -8.51 0.28
C PRO A 74 10.59 -8.07 1.23
N ILE A 75 10.96 -7.58 2.43
CA ILE A 75 10.01 -7.11 3.44
C ILE A 75 9.36 -5.77 3.09
N GLY A 76 10.09 -4.85 2.43
CA GLY A 76 9.50 -3.59 1.99
C GLY A 76 8.48 -3.80 0.87
N HIS A 77 8.76 -4.73 -0.05
CA HIS A 77 7.78 -5.12 -1.06
C HIS A 77 6.58 -5.83 -0.42
N PHE A 78 6.79 -6.71 0.56
CA PHE A 78 5.70 -7.33 1.32
C PHE A 78 4.81 -6.27 1.99
N PHE A 79 5.43 -5.26 2.60
CA PHE A 79 4.71 -4.14 3.19
C PHE A 79 3.89 -3.34 2.17
N GLU A 80 4.43 -3.07 0.97
CA GLU A 80 3.68 -2.44 -0.12
C GLU A 80 2.39 -3.22 -0.43
N HIS A 81 2.51 -4.54 -0.58
CA HIS A 81 1.37 -5.42 -0.88
C HIS A 81 0.34 -5.44 0.23
N VAL A 82 0.76 -5.48 1.49
CA VAL A 82 -0.14 -5.35 2.64
C VAL A 82 -0.89 -4.02 2.58
N CYS A 83 -0.22 -2.92 2.25
CA CYS A 83 -0.88 -1.61 2.11
C CYS A 83 -1.87 -1.56 0.95
N ILE A 84 -1.53 -2.16 -0.19
CA ILE A 84 -2.43 -2.24 -1.36
C ILE A 84 -3.66 -3.06 -1.00
N GLU A 85 -3.48 -4.21 -0.39
CA GLU A 85 -4.57 -5.12 -0.04
C GLU A 85 -5.52 -4.50 0.99
N LEU A 86 -4.98 -3.82 2.01
CA LEU A 86 -5.81 -3.04 2.94
C LEU A 86 -6.68 -2.02 2.22
N GLN A 87 -6.11 -1.26 1.27
CA GLN A 87 -6.90 -0.31 0.50
C GLN A 87 -7.95 -1.02 -0.38
N ASN A 88 -7.64 -2.18 -0.94
CA ASN A 88 -8.58 -2.94 -1.75
C ASN A 88 -9.73 -3.52 -0.91
N LEU A 89 -9.51 -3.88 0.35
CA LEU A 89 -10.57 -4.28 1.28
C LEU A 89 -11.63 -3.19 1.51
N VAL A 90 -11.25 -1.92 1.41
CA VAL A 90 -12.21 -0.79 1.48
C VAL A 90 -12.81 -0.43 0.13
N GLY A 91 -12.51 -1.23 -0.90
CA GLY A 91 -13.12 -1.16 -2.22
C GLY A 91 -12.32 -0.39 -3.27
N THR A 92 -11.02 -0.10 -3.05
CA THR A 92 -10.15 0.40 -4.13
C THR A 92 -9.77 -0.70 -5.12
N GLU A 93 -9.26 -0.30 -6.28
CA GLU A 93 -8.76 -1.23 -7.32
C GLU A 93 -7.28 -0.94 -7.58
N LEU A 94 -6.48 -0.93 -6.52
CA LEU A 94 -5.07 -0.63 -6.59
C LEU A 94 -4.28 -1.88 -6.96
N ARG A 95 -3.24 -1.66 -7.76
CA ARG A 95 -2.25 -2.65 -8.16
C ARG A 95 -0.88 -2.06 -7.89
N CYS A 96 0.13 -2.92 -7.79
CA CYS A 96 1.49 -2.46 -7.61
C CYS A 96 1.92 -1.55 -8.76
N VAL A 97 2.71 -0.53 -8.43
CA VAL A 97 3.18 0.48 -9.37
C VAL A 97 4.66 0.26 -9.63
N ARG A 98 5.02 0.10 -10.90
CA ARG A 98 6.42 -0.01 -11.29
C ARG A 98 7.09 1.36 -11.31
N ASN A 99 8.33 1.38 -10.84
CA ASN A 99 9.23 2.48 -11.05
C ASN A 99 9.95 2.32 -12.39
N ALA A 100 9.79 3.28 -13.32
CA ALA A 100 10.45 3.23 -14.64
C ALA A 100 11.92 3.73 -14.59
N GLY A 101 12.46 4.09 -13.42
CA GLY A 101 13.77 4.71 -13.31
C GLY A 101 14.69 4.09 -12.25
N SER A 102 15.98 4.04 -12.60
CA SER A 102 17.12 3.87 -11.69
C SER A 102 17.23 5.12 -10.78
N PHE A 103 16.41 5.16 -9.73
CA PHE A 103 16.55 6.16 -8.68
C PHE A 103 16.89 5.45 -7.40
N ARG A 104 17.96 5.92 -6.72
CA ARG A 104 18.41 5.40 -5.43
C ARG A 104 17.33 5.60 -4.38
N LYS A 105 16.43 4.63 -4.26
CA LYS A 105 15.62 4.44 -3.06
C LYS A 105 16.60 4.24 -1.89
N SER A 106 16.36 4.92 -0.77
CA SER A 106 16.99 4.49 0.47
C SER A 106 16.62 3.03 0.71
N ALA A 107 17.44 2.30 1.46
CA ALA A 107 17.18 0.90 1.79
C ALA A 107 15.92 0.67 2.67
N MET A 108 15.11 1.71 2.83
CA MET A 108 13.98 1.83 3.74
C MET A 108 12.78 2.53 3.06
N ASP A 109 12.91 2.97 1.82
CA ASP A 109 11.82 3.62 1.10
C ASP A 109 10.88 2.58 0.48
N VAL A 110 9.61 2.61 0.87
CA VAL A 110 8.53 1.86 0.23
C VAL A 110 7.61 2.84 -0.49
N ILE A 111 7.25 2.48 -1.73
CA ILE A 111 6.33 3.28 -2.55
C ILE A 111 4.98 2.55 -2.55
N VAL A 112 3.91 3.26 -2.22
CA VAL A 112 2.57 2.69 -2.11
C VAL A 112 1.60 3.53 -2.93
N PRO A 113 0.88 2.95 -3.91
CA PRO A 113 -0.14 3.68 -4.65
C PRO A 113 -1.36 3.93 -3.77
N PHE A 114 -2.12 5.00 -4.07
CA PHE A 114 -3.35 5.31 -3.35
C PHE A 114 -4.39 5.99 -4.25
N GLU A 115 -5.68 5.78 -3.94
CA GLU A 115 -6.77 6.57 -4.53
C GLU A 115 -7.14 7.78 -3.66
N GLU A 116 -7.13 7.61 -2.33
CA GLU A 116 -7.39 8.65 -1.34
C GLU A 116 -6.24 8.68 -0.32
N LYS A 117 -5.66 9.86 -0.11
CA LYS A 117 -4.41 10.03 0.65
C LYS A 117 -4.57 9.58 2.11
N SER A 118 -5.64 9.98 2.78
CA SER A 118 -5.88 9.62 4.17
C SER A 118 -6.12 8.13 4.37
N VAL A 119 -6.77 7.44 3.41
CA VAL A 119 -6.93 5.99 3.38
C VAL A 119 -5.59 5.31 3.17
N GLY A 120 -4.77 5.74 2.20
CA GLY A 120 -3.43 5.19 1.99
C GLY A 120 -2.51 5.37 3.19
N MET A 121 -2.58 6.52 3.88
CA MET A 121 -1.83 6.77 5.11
C MET A 121 -2.29 5.90 6.28
N ALA A 122 -3.61 5.71 6.43
CA ALA A 122 -4.17 4.83 7.47
C ALA A 122 -3.80 3.37 7.19
N ALA A 123 -3.84 2.94 5.92
CA ALA A 123 -3.43 1.62 5.49
C ALA A 123 -1.94 1.37 5.80
N ALA A 124 -1.07 2.34 5.52
CA ALA A 124 0.36 2.23 5.84
C ALA A 124 0.62 2.07 7.35
N ARG A 125 -0.12 2.80 8.19
CA ARG A 125 -0.02 2.67 9.65
C ARG A 125 -0.46 1.28 10.10
N LEU A 126 -1.65 0.85 9.68
CA LEU A 126 -2.18 -0.48 10.03
C LEU A 126 -1.31 -1.62 9.49
N ALA A 127 -0.78 -1.49 8.28
CA ALA A 127 0.19 -2.43 7.71
C ALA A 127 1.44 -2.54 8.59
N SER A 128 1.89 -1.44 9.19
CA SER A 128 3.05 -1.43 10.09
C SER A 128 2.78 -2.24 11.35
N ASP A 129 1.56 -2.18 11.87
CA ASP A 129 1.13 -2.98 13.02
C ASP A 129 0.95 -4.44 12.63
N LEU A 130 0.22 -4.74 11.54
CA LEU A 130 0.00 -6.10 11.03
C LEU A 130 1.31 -6.84 10.78
N VAL A 131 2.26 -6.20 10.08
CA VAL A 131 3.55 -6.81 9.78
C VAL A 131 4.37 -6.99 11.05
N ALA A 132 4.34 -6.03 11.99
CA ALA A 132 5.03 -6.18 13.27
C ALA A 132 4.45 -7.33 14.09
N THR A 133 3.12 -7.43 14.22
CA THR A 133 2.44 -8.53 14.90
C THR A 133 2.72 -9.87 14.23
N ALA A 134 2.71 -9.96 12.90
CA ALA A 134 3.05 -11.21 12.19
C ALA A 134 4.51 -11.65 12.45
N ILE A 135 5.44 -10.70 12.62
CA ILE A 135 6.82 -11.00 13.03
C ILE A 135 6.85 -11.46 14.49
N SER A 136 6.15 -10.77 15.40
CA SER A 136 6.02 -11.18 16.81
C SER A 136 5.44 -12.60 16.94
N GLU A 137 4.35 -12.92 16.24
CA GLU A 137 3.73 -14.25 16.23
C GLU A 137 4.68 -15.35 15.71
N ARG A 138 5.61 -14.99 14.82
CA ARG A 138 6.63 -15.92 14.32
C ARG A 138 7.68 -16.20 15.38
N ASP A 139 8.10 -15.18 16.11
CA ASP A 139 9.20 -15.25 17.05
C ASP A 139 8.75 -15.70 18.46
N ALA A 140 7.49 -15.43 18.84
CA ALA A 140 6.89 -15.77 20.15
C ALA A 140 5.36 -16.00 20.04
N PRO A 141 4.90 -17.15 19.51
CA PRO A 141 3.49 -17.40 19.19
C PRO A 141 2.52 -17.41 20.39
N ASP A 142 3.00 -17.74 21.60
CA ASP A 142 2.16 -17.79 22.80
C ASP A 142 1.90 -16.40 23.41
N ALA A 143 2.69 -15.38 23.03
CA ALA A 143 2.63 -14.03 23.58
C ALA A 143 1.86 -13.03 22.71
N SER A 144 1.40 -13.45 21.52
CA SER A 144 0.88 -12.57 20.47
C SER A 144 -0.64 -12.54 20.34
N SER A 145 -1.39 -13.24 21.20
CA SER A 145 -2.85 -13.32 21.11
C SER A 145 -3.54 -11.96 21.33
N GLU A 146 -3.10 -11.20 22.34
CA GLU A 146 -3.63 -9.86 22.62
C GLU A 146 -3.30 -8.86 21.51
N GLU A 147 -2.07 -8.94 20.97
CA GLU A 147 -1.64 -8.10 19.83
C GLU A 147 -2.51 -8.38 18.60
N ARG A 148 -2.80 -9.65 18.32
CA ARG A 148 -3.63 -10.08 17.20
C ARG A 148 -5.06 -9.55 17.34
N GLU A 149 -5.68 -9.72 18.50
CA GLU A 149 -7.04 -9.22 18.76
C GLU A 149 -7.12 -7.69 18.60
N GLN A 150 -6.10 -6.97 19.07
CA GLN A 150 -6.02 -5.52 18.92
C GLN A 150 -5.91 -5.10 17.45
N VAL A 151 -5.14 -5.82 16.64
CA VAL A 151 -4.98 -5.52 15.21
C VAL A 151 -6.25 -5.87 14.43
N GLU A 152 -6.94 -6.95 14.79
CA GLU A 152 -8.25 -7.31 14.23
C GLU A 152 -9.29 -6.20 14.45
N ARG A 153 -9.39 -5.65 15.67
CA ARG A 153 -10.24 -4.48 15.94
C ARG A 153 -9.86 -3.26 15.10
N ARG A 154 -8.57 -2.96 14.99
CA ARG A 154 -8.07 -1.83 14.18
C ARG A 154 -8.35 -2.02 12.69
N LEU A 155 -8.38 -3.25 12.20
CA LEU A 155 -8.78 -3.57 10.83
C LEU A 155 -10.25 -3.23 10.59
N GLU A 156 -11.15 -3.61 11.51
CA GLU A 156 -12.57 -3.24 11.40
C GLU A 156 -12.79 -1.72 11.42
N GLU A 157 -12.08 -1.01 12.30
CA GLU A 157 -12.10 0.46 12.37
C GLU A 157 -11.57 1.09 11.08
N PHE A 158 -10.48 0.54 10.53
CA PHE A 158 -9.92 0.98 9.26
C PHE A 158 -10.90 0.76 8.10
N VAL A 159 -11.62 -0.36 8.07
CA VAL A 159 -12.61 -0.63 7.02
C VAL A 159 -13.72 0.41 7.05
N LYS A 160 -14.29 0.70 8.23
CA LYS A 160 -15.30 1.75 8.42
C LYS A 160 -14.77 3.12 7.98
N PHE A 161 -13.56 3.46 8.45
CA PHE A 161 -12.88 4.72 8.10
C PHE A 161 -12.68 4.89 6.58
N GLY A 162 -12.29 3.82 5.88
CA GLY A 162 -12.04 3.85 4.44
C GLY A 162 -13.32 4.03 3.64
N VAL A 163 -14.37 3.25 3.95
CA VAL A 163 -15.66 3.32 3.26
C VAL A 163 -16.28 4.73 3.37
N GLU A 164 -16.15 5.41 4.51
CA GLU A 164 -16.66 6.77 4.71
C GLU A 164 -15.93 7.84 3.89
N ARG A 165 -14.66 7.61 3.53
CA ARG A 165 -13.79 8.62 2.89
C ARG A 165 -13.67 8.47 1.38
N LEU A 166 -13.80 7.23 0.91
CA LEU A 166 -13.76 6.95 -0.51
C LEU A 166 -14.98 7.55 -1.20
N LEU A 167 -14.75 8.02 -2.43
CA LEU A 167 -15.86 8.35 -3.33
C LEU A 167 -16.56 7.05 -3.72
N PRO A 168 -17.85 7.07 -4.09
CA PRO A 168 -18.50 5.88 -4.59
C PRO A 168 -17.83 5.32 -5.83
N VAL A 169 -18.08 4.03 -6.06
CA VAL A 169 -17.50 3.27 -7.16
C VAL A 169 -17.65 3.98 -8.51
N GLN A 170 -18.82 4.55 -8.79
CA GLN A 170 -19.10 5.26 -10.05
C GLN A 170 -18.21 6.50 -10.25
N ASP A 171 -18.10 7.35 -9.22
CA ASP A 171 -17.26 8.54 -9.23
C ASP A 171 -15.78 8.16 -9.41
N ARG A 172 -15.33 7.09 -8.76
CA ARG A 172 -13.95 6.59 -8.89
C ARG A 172 -13.68 6.01 -10.28
N ALA A 173 -14.62 5.26 -10.85
CA ALA A 173 -14.52 4.74 -12.20
C ALA A 173 -14.42 5.88 -13.24
N LEU A 174 -15.20 6.96 -13.06
CA LEU A 174 -15.12 8.17 -13.88
C LEU A 174 -13.73 8.83 -13.76
N ILE A 175 -13.22 9.00 -12.54
CA ILE A 175 -11.88 9.57 -12.29
C ILE A 175 -10.79 8.72 -12.95
N ARG A 176 -10.85 7.39 -12.82
CA ARG A 176 -9.89 6.48 -13.46
C ARG A 176 -9.92 6.61 -14.97
N THR A 177 -11.10 6.66 -15.57
CA THR A 177 -11.27 6.82 -17.01
C THR A 177 -10.72 8.16 -17.49
N ALA A 178 -11.01 9.25 -16.78
CA ALA A 178 -10.47 10.57 -17.09
C ALA A 178 -8.94 10.58 -17.06
N ARG A 179 -8.32 10.01 -16.01
CA ARG A 179 -6.85 9.89 -15.92
C ARG A 179 -6.26 9.03 -17.04
N ALA A 180 -6.92 7.95 -17.44
CA ALA A 180 -6.48 7.09 -18.54
C ALA A 180 -6.52 7.80 -19.91
N LEU A 181 -7.33 8.86 -20.03
CA LEU A 181 -7.41 9.73 -21.20
C LEU A 181 -6.56 11.00 -21.06
N ASP A 182 -5.62 11.02 -20.11
CA ASP A 182 -4.78 12.18 -19.77
C ASP A 182 -5.57 13.46 -19.45
N VAL A 183 -6.82 13.32 -18.98
CA VAL A 183 -7.64 14.45 -18.52
C VAL A 183 -7.24 14.78 -17.07
N PRO A 184 -6.81 16.02 -16.78
CA PRO A 184 -6.51 16.45 -15.42
C PRO A 184 -7.72 16.30 -14.50
N VAL A 185 -7.52 15.73 -13.30
CA VAL A 185 -8.58 15.55 -12.32
C VAL A 185 -8.17 16.18 -10.99
N THR A 186 -9.01 17.07 -10.46
CA THR A 186 -8.80 17.68 -9.13
C THR A 186 -10.04 17.49 -8.26
N ARG A 187 -9.87 16.99 -7.04
CA ARG A 187 -10.94 16.96 -6.03
C ARG A 187 -10.99 18.31 -5.33
N LEU A 188 -12.10 19.04 -5.48
CA LEU A 188 -12.25 20.39 -4.93
C LEU A 188 -12.67 20.34 -3.46
N ALA A 189 -13.80 19.68 -3.17
CA ALA A 189 -14.31 19.50 -1.82
C ALA A 189 -15.33 18.35 -1.79
N GLY A 190 -15.33 17.52 -0.75
CA GLY A 190 -16.32 16.45 -0.59
C GLY A 190 -16.40 15.55 -1.83
N ARG A 191 -17.53 15.58 -2.54
CA ARG A 191 -17.77 14.83 -3.78
C ARG A 191 -17.57 15.64 -5.06
N THR A 192 -17.20 16.91 -4.95
CA THR A 192 -17.02 17.80 -6.10
C THR A 192 -15.67 17.52 -6.74
N ILE A 193 -15.73 17.08 -8.01
CA ILE A 193 -14.58 16.76 -8.84
C ILE A 193 -14.56 17.70 -10.03
N GLN A 194 -13.41 18.30 -10.30
CA GLN A 194 -13.13 19.04 -11.51
C GLN A 194 -12.41 18.12 -12.51
N LEU A 195 -12.95 18.04 -13.73
CA LEU A 195 -12.35 17.36 -14.87
C LEU A 195 -11.89 18.41 -15.88
N GLY A 196 -10.59 18.41 -16.18
CA GLY A 196 -9.95 19.40 -17.03
C GLY A 196 -9.84 20.79 -16.39
N HIS A 197 -9.01 21.65 -16.97
CA HIS A 197 -8.86 23.05 -16.58
C HIS A 197 -9.12 24.02 -17.74
N GLY A 198 -9.72 23.53 -18.83
CA GLY A 198 -9.77 24.24 -20.11
C GLY A 198 -8.39 24.27 -20.79
N CYS A 199 -8.38 24.15 -22.11
CA CYS A 199 -7.20 24.52 -22.90
C CYS A 199 -7.20 26.05 -23.07
N PHE A 200 -6.04 26.67 -22.94
CA PHE A 200 -5.80 28.00 -23.50
C PHE A 200 -5.39 27.87 -24.97
#